data_AF-A0A7S3WHU0-F1
#
_entry.id   AF-A0A7S3WHU0-F1
#
_cell.length_a   1.000
_cell.length_b   1.000
_cell.length_c   1.000
_cell.angle_alpha   90.00
_cell.angle_beta   90.00
_cell.angle_gamma   90.00
#
_symmetry.space_group_name_H-M   'P 1'
#
loop_
_entity.id
_entity.type
_entity.pdbx_description
1 polymer ?
#
loop_
_entity_poly.entity_id
_entity_poly.type
_entity_poly.pdbx_seq_one_letter_code
_entity_poly.pdbx_strand_id
1 'polypeptide(L)'
;SVSGGARPSFRIAGVAMAMLWVDKHRPKTLDELDYHKDLSTRLKRVATTGDLPHMLFTGPSGAGKSTRVHALLRELYGPGIDMVKVETRSVAPNPSSPSTTVDIQVVVSNYHLAVTPSDVGRKDRAVVMQLIKEIAAHPPLGKHT
;
A
#
# COMPACT_ATOMS: atom_id res chain seq x y z
N SER A 1 -33.34 -1.54 -20.45
CA SER A 1 -32.76 -2.75 -19.84
C SER A 1 -31.28 -2.73 -20.18
N VAL A 2 -30.44 -2.19 -19.29
CA VAL A 2 -29.02 -1.95 -19.57
C VAL A 2 -28.18 -2.90 -18.75
N SER A 3 -27.33 -3.61 -19.48
CA SER A 3 -26.35 -4.62 -19.12
C SER A 3 -25.59 -4.38 -17.80
N GLY A 4 -25.70 -5.35 -16.90
CA GLY A 4 -24.80 -5.50 -15.75
C GLY A 4 -23.42 -5.98 -16.22
N GLY A 5 -22.47 -5.06 -16.31
CA GLY A 5 -21.05 -5.38 -16.52
C GLY A 5 -20.44 -5.98 -15.25
N ALA A 6 -20.12 -7.26 -15.30
CA ALA A 6 -19.31 -7.93 -14.29
C ALA A 6 -17.92 -7.25 -14.22
N ARG A 7 -17.58 -6.68 -13.07
CA ARG A 7 -16.23 -6.19 -12.80
C ARG A 7 -15.36 -7.41 -12.49
N PRO A 8 -14.16 -7.56 -13.09
CA PRO A 8 -13.27 -8.66 -12.75
C PRO A 8 -12.77 -8.46 -11.32
N SER A 9 -13.11 -9.41 -10.45
CA SER A 9 -12.53 -9.54 -9.12
C SER A 9 -11.06 -9.89 -9.28
N PHE A 10 -10.17 -8.98 -8.89
CA PHE A 10 -8.74 -9.22 -8.83
C PHE A 10 -8.48 -10.24 -7.71
N ARG A 11 -8.53 -11.53 -8.05
CA ARG A 11 -8.08 -12.62 -7.20
C ARG A 11 -6.56 -12.69 -7.29
N ILE A 12 -5.86 -12.34 -6.22
CA ILE A 12 -4.44 -12.67 -6.06
C ILE A 12 -4.38 -14.12 -5.53
N ALA A 13 -4.65 -15.07 -6.42
CA ALA A 13 -4.49 -16.50 -6.14
C ALA A 13 -3.20 -16.98 -6.80
N GLY A 14 -2.21 -17.33 -5.97
CA GLY A 14 -1.09 -18.23 -6.31
C GLY A 14 -0.43 -18.03 -7.68
N VAL A 15 0.43 -17.02 -7.81
CA VAL A 15 1.22 -16.80 -9.03
C VAL A 15 2.70 -17.01 -8.72
N ALA A 16 3.18 -18.22 -8.98
CA ALA A 16 4.54 -18.45 -9.45
C ALA A 16 4.57 -18.42 -10.99
N MET A 17 3.86 -17.49 -11.64
CA MET A 17 3.66 -17.43 -13.11
C MET A 17 4.36 -16.24 -13.76
N ALA A 18 5.62 -16.40 -14.18
CA ALA A 18 6.28 -15.48 -15.10
C ALA A 18 6.12 -13.99 -14.71
N MET A 19 7.02 -13.52 -13.84
CA MET A 19 7.16 -12.09 -13.51
C MET A 19 6.98 -11.26 -14.78
N LEU A 20 5.90 -10.48 -14.85
CA LEU A 20 5.62 -9.66 -16.02
C LEU A 20 6.83 -8.75 -16.24
N TRP A 21 7.19 -8.49 -17.49
CA TRP A 21 8.35 -7.63 -17.81
C TRP A 21 8.27 -6.29 -17.08
N VAL A 22 7.04 -5.77 -16.90
CA VAL A 22 6.74 -4.57 -16.16
C VAL A 22 7.15 -4.67 -14.67
N ASP A 23 6.91 -5.82 -14.03
CA ASP A 23 7.32 -6.04 -12.65
C ASP A 23 8.84 -6.26 -12.55
N LYS A 24 9.42 -6.97 -13.54
CA LYS A 24 10.86 -7.25 -13.60
C LYS A 24 11.69 -5.98 -13.75
N HIS A 25 11.24 -5.04 -14.56
CA HIS A 25 11.91 -3.76 -14.82
C HIS A 25 11.43 -2.62 -13.92
N ARG A 26 10.61 -2.91 -12.91
CA ARG A 26 10.16 -1.90 -11.97
C ARG A 26 11.35 -1.40 -11.14
N PRO A 27 11.72 -0.10 -11.21
CA PRO A 27 12.83 0.43 -10.46
C PRO A 27 12.58 0.24 -8.97
N LYS A 28 13.57 -0.31 -8.27
CA LYS A 28 13.48 -0.65 -6.85
C LYS A 28 14.07 0.44 -5.98
N THR A 29 15.03 1.19 -6.52
CA THR A 29 15.73 2.27 -5.82
C THR A 29 15.32 3.64 -6.34
N LEU A 30 15.54 4.69 -5.55
CA LEU A 30 15.25 6.05 -6.00
C LEU A 30 16.21 6.53 -7.10
N ASP A 31 17.38 5.90 -7.26
CA ASP A 31 18.36 6.19 -8.32
C ASP A 31 17.98 5.60 -9.68
N GLU A 32 17.31 4.45 -9.70
CA GLU A 32 16.83 3.80 -10.93
C GLU A 32 15.62 4.52 -11.56
N LEU A 33 15.11 5.58 -10.91
CA LEU A 33 14.02 6.39 -11.46
C LEU A 33 14.57 7.42 -12.46
N ASP A 34 14.40 7.13 -13.75
CA ASP A 34 14.88 8.00 -14.83
C ASP A 34 14.16 9.36 -14.90
N TYR A 35 12.94 9.46 -14.37
CA TYR A 35 12.08 10.64 -14.47
C TYR A 35 12.05 11.49 -13.20
N HIS A 36 12.06 12.82 -13.36
CA HIS A 36 12.02 13.81 -12.27
C HIS A 36 13.09 13.59 -11.21
N LYS A 37 14.36 13.71 -11.59
CA LYS A 37 15.52 13.52 -10.71
C LYS A 37 15.49 14.45 -9.48
N ASP A 38 15.02 15.70 -9.65
CA ASP A 38 14.86 16.64 -8.54
C ASP A 38 13.91 16.12 -7.45
N LEU A 39 12.83 15.43 -7.86
CA LEU A 39 11.88 14.83 -6.93
C LEU A 39 12.53 13.65 -6.20
N SER A 40 13.28 12.80 -6.92
CA SER A 40 14.03 11.69 -6.31
C SER A 40 15.06 12.21 -5.30
N THR A 41 15.77 13.30 -5.59
CA THR A 41 16.70 13.93 -4.64
C THR A 41 16.00 14.47 -3.40
N ARG A 42 14.82 15.09 -3.54
CA ARG A 42 14.02 15.54 -2.38
C ARG A 42 13.54 14.37 -1.53
N LEU A 43 13.03 13.31 -2.15
CA LEU A 43 12.59 12.10 -1.46
C LEU A 43 13.75 11.43 -0.71
N LYS A 44 14.95 11.40 -1.30
CA LYS A 44 16.16 10.92 -0.63
C LYS A 44 16.49 11.73 0.61
N ARG A 45 16.43 13.07 0.54
CA ARG A 45 16.68 13.92 1.72
C ARG A 45 15.70 13.60 2.85
N VAL A 46 14.42 13.44 2.53
CA VAL A 46 13.39 13.05 3.51
C VAL A 46 13.71 11.68 4.11
N ALA A 47 14.13 10.71 3.29
CA ALA A 47 14.54 9.39 3.78
C ALA A 47 15.77 9.46 4.71
N THR A 48 16.75 10.31 4.41
CA THR A 48 17.95 10.49 5.26
C THR A 48 17.65 11.18 6.58
N THR A 49 16.68 12.11 6.61
CA THR A 49 16.29 12.79 7.85
C THR A 49 15.54 11.86 8.81
N GLY A 50 14.95 10.77 8.31
CA GLY A 50 14.20 9.80 9.13
C GLY A 50 12.82 10.30 9.59
N ASP A 51 12.49 11.56 9.33
CA ASP A 51 11.19 12.15 9.60
C ASP A 51 10.35 12.17 8.31
N LEU A 52 9.38 11.24 8.23
CA LEU A 52 8.51 11.10 7.07
C LEU A 52 7.17 11.82 7.34
N PRO A 53 6.92 12.99 6.73
CA PRO A 53 5.62 13.64 6.84
C PRO A 53 4.54 12.85 6.10
N HIS A 54 3.26 13.16 6.34
CA HIS A 54 2.17 12.60 5.54
C HIS A 54 2.28 13.08 4.09
N MET A 55 2.45 12.14 3.16
CA MET A 55 2.66 12.44 1.75
C MET A 55 1.45 12.07 0.90
N LEU A 56 1.11 12.96 -0.04
CA LEU A 56 0.09 12.70 -1.05
C LEU A 56 0.76 12.67 -2.44
N PHE A 57 0.74 11.50 -3.08
CA PHE A 57 1.25 11.32 -4.44
C PHE A 57 0.12 11.44 -5.46
N THR A 58 0.10 12.52 -6.25
CA THR A 58 -0.88 12.76 -7.31
C THR A 58 -0.23 12.71 -8.70
N GLY A 59 -1.04 12.48 -9.74
CA GLY A 59 -0.56 12.43 -11.13
C GLY A 59 -1.33 11.43 -12.00
N PRO A 60 -1.06 11.38 -13.32
CA PRO A 60 -1.74 10.48 -14.24
C PRO A 60 -1.41 9.01 -13.95
N SER A 61 -2.28 8.08 -14.39
CA SER A 61 -1.98 6.65 -14.31
C SER A 61 -0.70 6.33 -15.08
N GLY A 62 0.15 5.44 -14.55
CA GLY A 62 1.44 5.12 -15.16
C GLY A 62 2.59 6.08 -14.84
N ALA A 63 2.37 7.20 -14.14
CA ALA A 63 3.45 8.12 -13.73
C ALA A 63 4.44 7.56 -12.67
N GLY A 64 4.35 6.26 -12.35
CA GLY A 64 5.23 5.61 -11.39
C GLY A 64 4.98 5.97 -9.91
N LYS A 65 3.82 6.54 -9.57
CA LYS A 65 3.50 6.97 -8.19
C LYS A 65 3.71 5.86 -7.14
N SER A 66 3.06 4.71 -7.33
CA SER A 66 3.23 3.54 -6.46
C SER A 66 4.68 3.05 -6.42
N THR A 67 5.38 3.11 -7.56
CA THR A 67 6.80 2.74 -7.63
C THR A 67 7.69 3.69 -6.81
N ARG A 68 7.40 5.00 -6.82
CA ARG A 68 8.12 5.98 -5.99
C ARG A 68 7.88 5.77 -4.50
N VAL A 69 6.64 5.47 -4.11
CA VAL A 69 6.33 5.13 -2.71
C VAL A 69 7.10 3.88 -2.28
N HIS A 70 7.12 2.85 -3.12
CA HIS A 70 7.87 1.62 -2.84
C HIS A 70 9.37 1.88 -2.70
N ALA A 71 9.97 2.61 -3.64
CA ALA A 71 11.38 2.97 -3.58
C ALA A 71 11.72 3.84 -2.35
N LEU A 72 10.84 4.77 -1.96
CA LEU A 72 11.00 5.57 -0.74
C LEU A 72 10.97 4.70 0.52
N LEU A 73 10.01 3.79 0.63
CA LEU A 73 9.94 2.85 1.76
C LEU A 73 11.17 1.94 1.81
N ARG A 74 11.74 1.58 0.66
CA ARG A 74 12.96 0.77 0.58
C ARG A 74 14.18 1.54 1.08
N GLU A 75 14.26 2.84 0.81
CA GLU A 75 15.33 3.70 1.34
C GLU A 75 15.21 3.90 2.85
N LEU A 76 13.98 3.95 3.39
CA LEU A 76 13.73 4.12 4.83
C LEU A 76 13.95 2.84 5.64
N TYR A 77 13.41 1.72 5.19
CA TYR A 77 13.37 0.46 5.95
C TYR A 77 14.21 -0.67 5.33
N GLY A 78 14.90 -0.38 4.23
CA GLY A 78 15.73 -1.34 3.53
C GLY A 78 14.92 -2.37 2.72
N PRO A 79 15.55 -3.51 2.34
CA PRO A 79 14.92 -4.53 1.51
C PRO A 79 13.81 -5.32 2.23
N GLY A 80 13.65 -5.14 3.55
CA GLY A 80 12.64 -5.84 4.35
C GLY A 80 11.19 -5.49 3.99
N ILE A 81 10.98 -4.40 3.23
CA ILE A 81 9.66 -4.02 2.72
C ILE A 81 9.15 -4.92 1.60
N ASP A 82 10.04 -5.63 0.88
CA ASP A 82 9.63 -6.46 -0.26
C ASP A 82 8.87 -7.71 0.20
N MET A 83 9.00 -8.06 1.49
CA MET A 83 8.28 -9.15 2.13
C MET A 83 6.87 -8.67 2.52
N VAL A 84 5.93 -8.90 1.62
CA VAL A 84 4.51 -8.60 1.81
C VAL A 84 3.69 -9.88 1.84
N LYS A 85 2.71 -9.93 2.76
CA LYS A 85 1.70 -10.97 2.84
C LYS A 85 0.33 -10.35 2.62
N VAL A 86 -0.48 -10.99 1.77
CA VAL A 86 -1.88 -10.61 1.62
C VAL A 86 -2.66 -11.28 2.76
N GLU A 87 -3.30 -10.46 3.58
CA GLU A 87 -4.14 -10.87 4.69
C GLU A 87 -5.58 -10.41 4.42
N THR A 88 -6.54 -11.33 4.49
CA THR A 88 -7.96 -10.97 4.47
C THR A 88 -8.39 -10.68 5.89
N ARG A 89 -8.79 -9.43 6.17
CA ARG A 89 -9.27 -9.01 7.48
C ARG A 89 -10.77 -8.76 7.46
N SER A 90 -11.50 -9.39 8.38
CA SER A 90 -12.92 -9.15 8.58
C SER A 90 -13.11 -8.01 9.59
N VAL A 91 -13.40 -6.81 9.09
CA VAL A 91 -13.64 -5.64 9.94
C VAL A 91 -15.15 -5.47 10.14
N ALA A 92 -15.57 -5.35 11.40
CA ALA A 92 -16.94 -4.94 11.76
C ALA A 92 -17.00 -3.41 11.86
N PRO A 93 -17.49 -2.68 10.85
CA PRO A 93 -17.34 -1.24 10.78
C PRO A 93 -18.32 -0.48 11.71
N ASN A 94 -19.27 -1.17 12.34
CA ASN A 94 -20.24 -0.57 13.24
C ASN A 94 -20.51 -1.46 14.47
N PRO A 95 -20.26 -0.99 15.71
CA PRO A 95 -20.58 -1.73 16.92
C PRO A 95 -22.09 -1.88 17.19
N SER A 96 -22.95 -1.03 16.61
CA SER A 96 -24.41 -1.07 16.80
C SER A 96 -25.18 -1.91 15.76
N SER A 97 -24.50 -2.44 14.74
CA SER A 97 -25.08 -3.39 13.77
C SER A 97 -24.02 -4.43 13.39
N PRO A 98 -23.83 -5.48 14.22
CA PRO A 98 -22.77 -6.47 14.04
C PRO A 98 -22.95 -7.38 12.82
N SER A 99 -24.08 -7.30 12.10
CA SER A 99 -24.41 -8.19 10.97
C SER A 99 -23.71 -7.85 9.66
N THR A 100 -22.98 -6.74 9.57
CA THR A 100 -22.33 -6.31 8.33
C THR A 100 -20.81 -6.27 8.45
N THR A 101 -20.23 -7.43 8.75
CA THR A 101 -18.80 -7.69 8.60
C THR A 101 -18.38 -7.44 7.16
N VAL A 102 -17.23 -6.80 6.97
CA VAL A 102 -16.65 -6.59 5.65
C VAL A 102 -15.26 -7.15 5.63
N ASP A 103 -15.03 -8.05 4.70
CA ASP A 103 -13.72 -8.61 4.44
C ASP A 103 -12.96 -7.65 3.54
N ILE A 104 -11.80 -7.21 4.01
CA ILE A 104 -10.88 -6.33 3.29
C ILE A 104 -9.59 -7.08 3.01
N GLN A 105 -9.08 -6.93 1.79
CA GLN A 105 -7.75 -7.41 1.47
C GLN A 105 -6.73 -6.34 1.85
N VAL A 106 -5.84 -6.72 2.75
CA VAL A 106 -4.77 -5.86 3.25
C VAL A 106 -3.45 -6.49 2.84
N VAL A 107 -2.57 -5.70 2.24
CA VAL A 107 -1.19 -6.10 2.02
C VAL A 107 -0.39 -5.65 3.24
N VAL A 108 0.07 -6.61 4.05
CA VAL A 108 0.80 -6.35 5.28
C VAL A 108 2.27 -6.71 5.09
N SER A 109 3.15 -5.82 5.49
CA SER A 109 4.58 -6.06 5.66
C SER A 109 4.99 -5.78 7.11
N ASN A 110 6.24 -6.07 7.46
CA ASN A 110 6.80 -5.74 8.78
C ASN A 110 6.88 -4.23 9.03
N TYR A 111 6.87 -3.42 7.97
CA TYR A 111 7.11 -1.97 8.05
C TYR A 111 5.97 -1.10 7.51
N HIS A 112 5.06 -1.68 6.73
CA HIS A 112 3.98 -0.92 6.09
C HIS A 112 2.75 -1.78 5.85
N LEU A 113 1.62 -1.10 5.67
CA LEU A 113 0.34 -1.71 5.39
C LEU A 113 -0.28 -0.98 4.20
N ALA A 114 -0.64 -1.71 3.15
CA ALA A 114 -1.27 -1.17 1.96
C ALA A 114 -2.74 -1.64 1.90
N VAL A 115 -3.65 -0.68 1.82
CA VAL A 115 -5.09 -0.91 1.71
C VAL A 115 -5.66 -0.12 0.55
N THR A 116 -6.58 -0.76 -0.17
CA THR A 116 -7.43 -0.09 -1.16
C THR A 116 -8.84 0.06 -0.58
N PRO A 117 -9.16 1.18 0.08
CA PRO A 117 -10.41 1.33 0.82
C PRO A 117 -11.64 1.36 -0.09
N SER A 118 -11.45 1.58 -1.39
CA SER A 118 -12.53 1.58 -2.39
C SER A 118 -13.23 0.24 -2.52
N ASP A 119 -12.60 -0.88 -2.13
CA ASP A 119 -13.20 -2.23 -2.20
C ASP A 119 -14.38 -2.40 -1.20
N VAL A 120 -14.42 -1.56 -0.17
CA VAL A 120 -15.40 -1.61 0.94
C VAL A 120 -16.65 -0.77 0.66
N GLY A 121 -16.70 -0.05 -0.46
CA GLY A 121 -17.80 0.84 -0.82
C GLY A 121 -18.03 1.95 0.22
N ARG A 122 -19.28 2.13 0.67
CA ARG A 122 -19.72 3.22 1.58
C ARG A 122 -19.21 3.11 3.04
N LYS A 123 -18.42 2.09 3.35
CA LYS A 123 -17.92 1.80 4.70
C LYS A 123 -16.43 2.05 4.85
N ASP A 124 -15.79 2.56 3.80
CA ASP A 124 -14.39 2.97 3.73
C ASP A 124 -13.95 3.83 4.93
N ARG A 125 -14.74 4.83 5.33
CA ARG A 125 -14.43 5.71 6.47
C ARG A 125 -14.26 4.93 7.77
N ALA A 126 -15.18 4.03 8.07
CA ALA A 126 -15.15 3.25 9.29
C ALA A 126 -13.98 2.26 9.30
N VAL A 127 -13.72 1.64 8.15
CA VAL A 127 -12.58 0.72 7.97
C VAL A 127 -11.24 1.44 8.14
N VAL A 128 -11.03 2.58 7.48
CA VAL A 128 -9.78 3.35 7.59
C VAL A 128 -9.55 3.81 9.01
N MET A 129 -10.59 4.30 9.69
CA MET A 129 -10.48 4.74 11.09
C MET A 129 -10.11 3.60 12.04
N GLN A 130 -10.72 2.43 11.85
CA GLN A 130 -10.42 1.24 12.64
C GLN A 130 -8.99 0.74 12.37
N LEU A 131 -8.56 0.72 11.11
CA LEU A 131 -7.22 0.31 10.71
C LEU A 131 -6.14 1.22 11.30
N ILE A 132 -6.34 2.54 11.26
CA ILE A 132 -5.44 3.51 11.90
C ILE A 132 -5.37 3.27 13.41
N LYS A 133 -6.52 2.99 14.05
CA LYS A 133 -6.58 2.69 15.48
C LYS A 133 -5.83 1.40 15.84
N GLU A 134 -5.93 0.37 15.02
CA GLU A 134 -5.21 -0.90 15.19
C GLU A 134 -3.70 -0.72 15.02
N ILE A 135 -3.27 0.01 13.98
CA ILE A 135 -1.84 0.30 13.77
C ILE A 135 -1.28 1.13 14.93
N ALA A 136 -2.04 2.10 15.45
CA ALA A 136 -1.62 2.86 16.62
C ALA A 136 -1.55 2.00 17.90
N ALA A 137 -2.39 0.96 18.01
CA ALA A 137 -2.39 0.03 19.13
C ALA A 137 -1.25 -1.01 19.05
N HIS A 138 -0.69 -1.24 17.86
CA HIS A 138 0.44 -2.16 17.62
C HIS A 138 1.68 -1.38 17.17
N PRO A 139 2.56 -0.97 18.10
CA PRO A 139 3.82 -0.31 17.75
C PRO A 139 4.64 -1.20 16.80
N PRO A 140 5.33 -0.63 15.80
CA PRO A 140 6.17 -1.43 14.91
C PRO A 140 7.27 -2.15 15.70
N LEU A 141 7.35 -3.48 15.50
CA LEU A 141 8.45 -4.32 15.98
C LEU A 141 9.71 -4.01 15.16
N GLY A 142 10.39 -2.93 15.52
CA GLY A 142 11.66 -2.56 14.89
C GLY A 142 12.04 -1.12 15.17
N LYS A 143 12.62 -0.86 16.35
CA LYS A 143 13.51 0.28 16.50
C LYS A 143 14.76 -0.04 15.68
N HIS A 144 14.95 0.64 14.55
CA HIS A 144 16.31 0.82 14.07
C HIS A 144 16.93 1.88 15.00
N THR A 145 17.96 1.44 15.72
CA THR A 145 18.95 2.27 16.42
C THR A 145 19.47 3.40 15.54
#